data_AF-A0A975T9Y7-F1
#
_entry.id   AF-A0A975T9Y7-F1
#
_cell.length_a   1.000
_cell.length_b   1.000
_cell.length_c   1.000
_cell.angle_alpha   90.00
_cell.angle_beta   90.00
_cell.angle_gamma   90.00
#
_symmetry.space_group_name_H-M   'P 1'
#
loop_
_entity.id
_entity.type
_entity.pdbx_description
1 polymer ?
#
loop_
_entity_poly.entity_id
_entity_poly.type
_entity_poly.pdbx_seq_one_letter_code
_entity_poly.pdbx_strand_id
1 'polypeptide(L)'
;MENNSIADIVEKVQSGIIHIIHINFDGERVSSGTGFMVNGYLVTNYHVVYQAPKESKIVLKTYDSDRNKPLNGIIELERDEDGYFSGLTNKGEKRDGSFIQALSEENKNDYIVFDIPELREEKLKLYNFSFGIHENKRIGEPIFFLGYHFDNFQLTCHTGIISSFNERNRSHIIQIDASVNSGNSGSPLIDPITHKVIGIITRKETGLDKNFSSFYSVVKNNIDFLDSTRLSFIQQQDKEIEKRINDAIFNKGIFERGYNKIQDNINYRDTIEGIIEKLSQNNANLLEIAKQIERSANVGIGYAFSVDKLKNEKCFLNEQEDIIGFTARKITVEFDRLNLFYSIPKQALVKPPESESGYVPDILLLNRTNLVNEPLWQKQSTVTQAASIPLIIEVVSTNWRDDYLTKLRDYEEIGIPEYWIIDYLGLGGVRYIGSPKQPTISIYLLIEGEYQVQQFKDNEKIISPTFPELNLTAQQIFQAGNI
;
A
#
# COMPACT_ATOMS: atom_id res chain seq x y z
N MET A 1 11.98 31.68 7.76
CA MET A 1 12.15 30.38 7.09
C MET A 1 13.04 30.66 5.90
N GLU A 2 14.14 29.92 5.74
CA GLU A 2 14.95 30.02 4.52
C GLU A 2 14.03 29.72 3.33
N ASN A 3 14.01 30.65 2.37
CA ASN A 3 13.16 30.54 1.19
C ASN A 3 13.89 29.63 0.19
N ASN A 4 13.95 28.33 0.50
CA ASN A 4 14.60 27.35 -0.35
C ASN A 4 13.84 27.29 -1.69
N SER A 5 14.59 27.33 -2.78
CA SER A 5 14.01 27.11 -4.09
C SER A 5 13.53 25.66 -4.23
N ILE A 6 12.62 25.40 -5.17
CA ILE A 6 12.22 24.01 -5.47
C ILE A 6 13.45 23.17 -5.79
N ALA A 7 14.45 23.71 -6.50
CA ALA A 7 15.69 22.99 -6.82
C ALA A 7 16.45 22.53 -5.57
N ASP A 8 16.61 23.41 -4.57
CA ASP A 8 17.27 23.07 -3.30
C ASP A 8 16.52 21.96 -2.56
N ILE A 9 15.19 21.98 -2.62
CA ILE A 9 14.35 20.94 -2.03
C ILE A 9 14.54 19.62 -2.80
N VAL A 10 14.54 19.64 -4.14
CA VAL A 10 14.75 18.44 -4.96
C VAL A 10 16.09 17.78 -4.62
N GLU A 11 17.18 18.55 -4.56
CA GLU A 11 18.50 18.02 -4.24
C GLU A 11 18.52 17.29 -2.89
N LYS A 12 17.80 17.84 -1.91
CA LYS A 12 17.67 17.27 -0.56
C LYS A 12 16.84 15.98 -0.52
N VAL A 13 15.76 15.89 -1.31
CA VAL A 13 14.75 14.83 -1.13
C VAL A 13 14.77 13.72 -2.19
N GLN A 14 15.47 13.92 -3.31
CA GLN A 14 15.48 13.00 -4.46
C GLN A 14 15.92 11.56 -4.13
N SER A 15 16.80 11.36 -3.14
CA SER A 15 17.24 10.01 -2.74
C SER A 15 16.11 9.20 -2.10
N GLY A 16 15.07 9.88 -1.58
CA GLY A 16 13.87 9.25 -1.07
C GLY A 16 12.89 8.81 -2.13
N ILE A 17 13.12 9.09 -3.42
CA ILE A 17 12.21 8.76 -4.53
C ILE A 17 12.67 7.49 -5.25
N ILE A 18 11.84 6.45 -5.20
CA ILE A 18 12.14 5.12 -5.72
C ILE A 18 11.45 4.91 -7.06
N HIS A 19 12.20 4.52 -8.08
CA HIS A 19 11.66 4.07 -9.36
C HIS A 19 11.27 2.61 -9.26
N ILE A 20 10.01 2.28 -9.52
CA ILE A 20 9.49 0.91 -9.51
C ILE A 20 9.30 0.48 -10.96
N ILE A 21 10.08 -0.49 -11.42
CA ILE A 21 10.12 -0.91 -12.83
C ILE A 21 9.70 -2.37 -12.92
N HIS A 22 8.77 -2.69 -13.82
CA HIS A 22 8.41 -4.08 -14.11
C HIS A 22 9.09 -4.52 -15.39
N ILE A 23 9.85 -5.61 -15.31
CA ILE A 23 10.63 -6.16 -16.41
C ILE A 23 10.13 -7.59 -16.67
N ASN A 24 9.76 -7.90 -17.91
CA ASN A 24 9.36 -9.26 -18.30
C ASN A 24 10.57 -10.21 -18.41
N PHE A 25 10.32 -11.48 -18.75
CA PHE A 25 11.39 -12.47 -18.92
C PHE A 25 12.35 -12.17 -20.09
N ASP A 26 11.92 -11.36 -21.06
CA ASP A 26 12.75 -10.92 -22.19
C ASP A 26 13.65 -9.71 -21.85
N GLY A 27 13.54 -9.18 -20.62
CA GLY A 27 14.30 -8.02 -20.18
C GLY A 27 13.70 -6.68 -20.61
N GLU A 28 12.48 -6.67 -21.15
CA GLU A 28 11.78 -5.48 -21.58
C GLU A 28 10.95 -4.86 -20.45
N ARG A 29 10.94 -3.53 -20.40
CA ARG A 29 10.12 -2.77 -19.46
C ARG A 29 8.65 -2.83 -19.89
N VAL A 30 7.81 -3.44 -19.07
CA VAL A 30 6.37 -3.59 -19.35
C VAL A 30 5.49 -2.62 -18.57
N SER A 31 5.94 -2.18 -17.40
CA SER A 31 5.26 -1.17 -16.59
C SER A 31 6.27 -0.42 -15.71
N SER A 32 5.85 0.71 -15.16
CA SER A 32 6.59 1.38 -14.10
C SER A 32 5.70 2.32 -13.32
N GLY A 33 6.10 2.60 -12.09
CA GLY A 33 5.61 3.72 -11.31
C GLY A 33 6.71 4.31 -10.45
N THR A 34 6.31 5.18 -9.54
CA THR A 34 7.17 5.82 -8.56
C THR A 34 6.72 5.42 -7.16
N GLY A 35 7.64 5.33 -6.22
CA GLY A 35 7.37 5.29 -4.79
C GLY A 35 8.27 6.26 -4.04
N PHE A 36 8.06 6.39 -2.75
CA PHE A 36 8.89 7.23 -1.90
C PHE A 36 9.03 6.66 -0.49
N MET A 37 10.13 7.00 0.18
CA MET A 37 10.45 6.52 1.51
C MET A 37 9.79 7.36 2.60
N VAL A 38 9.15 6.72 3.57
CA VAL A 38 8.59 7.34 4.78
C VAL A 38 8.94 6.46 5.96
N ASN A 39 9.62 7.01 6.98
CA ASN A 39 10.02 6.28 8.20
C ASN A 39 10.65 4.89 7.94
N GLY A 40 11.42 4.74 6.87
CA GLY A 40 12.07 3.49 6.48
C GLY A 40 11.18 2.51 5.70
N TYR A 41 9.95 2.88 5.35
CA TYR A 41 9.03 2.09 4.55
C TYR A 41 8.87 2.69 3.15
N LEU A 42 8.65 1.83 2.14
CA LEU A 42 8.35 2.27 0.79
C LEU A 42 6.85 2.47 0.61
N VAL A 43 6.44 3.67 0.24
CA VAL A 43 5.06 4.02 -0.11
C VAL A 43 4.92 4.14 -1.63
N THR A 44 3.87 3.56 -2.20
CA THR A 44 3.50 3.74 -3.61
C THR A 44 2.00 3.50 -3.81
N ASN A 45 1.51 3.51 -5.05
CA ASN A 45 0.16 3.07 -5.36
C ASN A 45 0.05 1.53 -5.41
N TYR A 46 -1.10 1.00 -4.98
CA TYR A 46 -1.39 -0.43 -5.08
C TYR A 46 -1.29 -0.94 -6.52
N HIS A 47 -1.86 -0.20 -7.49
CA HIS A 47 -1.83 -0.60 -8.90
C HIS A 47 -0.43 -0.63 -9.51
N VAL A 48 0.50 0.19 -9.00
CA VAL A 48 1.89 0.20 -9.49
C VAL A 48 2.55 -1.15 -9.27
N VAL A 49 2.18 -1.89 -8.21
CA VAL A 49 2.77 -3.20 -7.91
C VAL A 49 1.87 -4.34 -8.36
N TYR A 50 0.61 -4.37 -7.93
CA TYR A 50 -0.24 -5.56 -8.07
C TYR A 50 -1.09 -5.62 -9.35
N GLN A 51 -1.18 -4.53 -10.14
CA GLN A 51 -1.86 -4.56 -11.44
C GLN A 51 -0.89 -4.68 -12.62
N ALA A 52 0.42 -4.72 -12.35
CA ALA A 52 1.42 -5.02 -13.36
C ALA A 52 1.38 -6.51 -13.77
N PRO A 53 1.87 -6.87 -14.97
CA PRO A 53 1.88 -8.26 -15.44
C PRO A 53 2.52 -9.22 -14.43
N LYS A 54 1.88 -10.37 -14.17
CA LYS A 54 2.38 -11.37 -13.21
C LYS A 54 3.75 -11.94 -13.61
N GLU A 55 3.96 -12.10 -14.92
CA GLU A 55 5.22 -12.56 -15.53
C GLU A 55 6.26 -11.43 -15.62
N SER A 56 6.49 -10.73 -14.51
CA SER A 56 7.50 -9.68 -14.44
C SER A 56 8.18 -9.61 -13.09
N LYS A 57 9.48 -9.27 -13.13
CA LYS A 57 10.28 -8.91 -11.97
C LYS A 57 10.12 -7.43 -11.68
N ILE A 58 10.13 -7.08 -10.41
CA ILE A 58 10.12 -5.67 -9.97
C ILE A 58 11.56 -5.25 -9.70
N VAL A 59 12.00 -4.17 -10.33
CA VAL A 59 13.31 -3.57 -10.10
C VAL A 59 13.11 -2.21 -9.46
N LEU A 60 13.69 -2.04 -8.27
CA LEU A 60 13.73 -0.75 -7.57
C LEU A 60 15.03 -0.02 -7.89
N LYS A 61 14.96 1.29 -8.16
CA LYS A 61 16.14 2.16 -8.36
C LYS A 61 15.96 3.50 -7.65
N THR A 62 17.04 4.16 -7.24
CA THR A 62 17.01 5.49 -6.60
C THR A 62 18.29 6.29 -6.90
N TYR A 63 18.37 7.54 -6.41
CA TYR A 63 19.52 8.43 -6.51
C TYR A 63 20.34 8.48 -5.23
N ASP A 64 21.65 8.69 -5.39
CA ASP A 64 22.60 8.87 -4.29
C ASP A 64 22.45 10.27 -3.70
N SER A 65 22.17 10.35 -2.39
CA SER A 65 22.03 11.60 -1.65
C SER A 65 23.32 12.43 -1.62
N ASP A 66 24.49 11.79 -1.70
CA ASP A 66 25.78 12.47 -1.55
C ASP A 66 26.39 12.89 -2.91
N ARG A 67 25.83 12.45 -4.06
CA ARG A 67 26.55 12.55 -5.36
C ARG A 67 25.73 12.97 -6.59
N ASN A 68 24.43 13.24 -6.50
CA ASN A 68 23.55 13.55 -7.66
C ASN A 68 23.70 12.52 -8.82
N LYS A 69 24.09 11.29 -8.50
CA LYS A 69 24.26 10.18 -9.46
C LYS A 69 23.21 9.11 -9.15
N PRO A 70 22.66 8.43 -10.17
CA PRO A 70 21.78 7.29 -9.93
C PRO A 70 22.54 6.25 -9.11
N LEU A 71 21.95 5.87 -7.98
CA LEU A 71 22.48 4.84 -7.11
C LEU A 71 22.09 3.51 -7.76
N ASN A 72 23.07 2.83 -8.35
CA ASN A 72 22.88 1.49 -8.92
C ASN A 72 22.73 0.47 -7.77
N GLY A 73 21.55 0.46 -7.15
CA GLY A 73 21.08 -0.57 -6.23
C GLY A 73 19.85 -1.21 -6.86
N ILE A 74 20.06 -2.19 -7.73
CA ILE A 74 18.99 -2.99 -8.32
C ILE A 74 18.53 -3.94 -7.21
N ILE A 75 17.50 -3.54 -6.47
CA ILE A 75 16.74 -4.49 -5.67
C ILE A 75 15.75 -5.12 -6.64
N GLU A 76 15.98 -6.38 -6.97
CA GLU A 76 15.04 -7.18 -7.77
C GLU A 76 14.13 -7.94 -6.84
N LEU A 77 12.82 -7.77 -7.00
CA LEU A 77 11.81 -8.53 -6.30
C LEU A 77 11.14 -9.49 -7.27
N GLU A 78 11.02 -10.73 -6.85
CA GLU A 78 10.32 -11.80 -7.55
C GLU A 78 8.99 -12.06 -6.84
N ARG A 79 7.95 -12.36 -7.63
CA ARG A 79 6.65 -12.78 -7.12
C ARG A 79 6.35 -14.21 -7.53
N ASP A 80 5.61 -14.93 -6.71
CA ASP A 80 5.05 -16.24 -7.06
C ASP A 80 3.78 -16.11 -7.92
N GLU A 81 3.18 -17.26 -8.27
CA GLU A 81 1.97 -17.34 -9.11
C GLU A 81 0.74 -16.67 -8.46
N ASP A 82 0.71 -16.68 -7.12
CA ASP A 82 -0.34 -16.07 -6.29
C ASP A 82 -0.13 -14.55 -6.14
N GLY A 83 1.06 -14.05 -6.47
CA GLY A 83 1.43 -12.63 -6.47
C GLY A 83 2.14 -12.16 -5.21
N TYR A 84 2.48 -13.07 -4.28
CA TYR A 84 3.28 -12.78 -3.09
C TYR A 84 4.75 -12.69 -3.44
N PHE A 85 5.52 -11.93 -2.66
CA PHE A 85 6.95 -11.83 -2.86
C PHE A 85 7.65 -13.12 -2.47
N SER A 86 8.33 -13.74 -3.44
CA SER A 86 8.99 -15.04 -3.28
C SER A 86 10.51 -14.90 -3.17
N GLY A 87 11.07 -13.78 -3.61
CA GLY A 87 12.51 -13.54 -3.54
C GLY A 87 12.89 -12.08 -3.64
N LEU A 88 14.02 -11.75 -3.02
CA LEU A 88 14.69 -10.47 -3.16
C LEU A 88 16.14 -10.72 -3.58
N THR A 89 16.62 -10.00 -4.60
CA THR A 89 18.03 -10.00 -5.00
C THR A 89 18.60 -8.61 -4.86
N ASN A 90 19.72 -8.47 -4.15
CA ASN A 90 20.45 -7.22 -4.01
C ASN A 90 21.94 -7.49 -4.26
N LYS A 91 22.54 -6.81 -5.25
CA LYS A 91 23.96 -6.99 -5.64
C LYS A 91 24.37 -8.46 -5.90
N GLY A 92 23.44 -9.27 -6.42
CA GLY A 92 23.67 -10.68 -6.72
C GLY A 92 23.48 -11.65 -5.54
N GLU A 93 23.17 -11.14 -4.35
CA GLU A 93 22.77 -11.97 -3.21
C GLU A 93 21.25 -12.17 -3.22
N LYS A 94 20.80 -13.42 -3.32
CA LYS A 94 19.38 -13.78 -3.28
C LYS A 94 18.96 -14.14 -1.85
N ARG A 95 17.83 -13.61 -1.43
CA ARG A 95 17.17 -13.85 -0.13
C ARG A 95 15.73 -14.28 -0.34
N ASP A 96 15.17 -14.90 0.68
CA ASP A 96 13.75 -15.22 0.76
C ASP A 96 12.92 -13.93 0.77
N GLY A 97 11.87 -13.88 -0.06
CA GLY A 97 10.96 -12.75 -0.18
C GLY A 97 9.90 -12.68 0.93
N SER A 98 9.78 -13.72 1.77
CA SER A 98 8.81 -13.81 2.86
C SER A 98 8.87 -12.67 3.89
N PHE A 99 10.00 -11.96 3.96
CA PHE A 99 10.18 -10.81 4.84
C PHE A 99 9.59 -9.50 4.28
N ILE A 100 9.21 -9.45 3.00
CA ILE A 100 8.57 -8.28 2.40
C ILE A 100 7.09 -8.28 2.78
N GLN A 101 6.70 -7.33 3.62
CA GLN A 101 5.35 -7.24 4.15
C GLN A 101 4.64 -6.02 3.59
N ALA A 102 3.44 -6.24 3.05
CA ALA A 102 2.48 -5.18 2.83
C ALA A 102 1.85 -4.83 4.20
N LEU A 103 1.99 -3.58 4.64
CA LEU A 103 1.57 -3.15 5.98
C LEU A 103 0.21 -2.45 6.01
N SER A 104 -0.38 -2.18 4.83
CA SER A 104 -1.65 -1.48 4.66
C SER A 104 -2.74 -2.41 4.14
N GLU A 105 -4.01 -2.19 4.52
CA GLU A 105 -5.16 -2.95 4.00
C GLU A 105 -5.28 -2.88 2.46
N GLU A 106 -5.42 -4.03 1.81
CA GLU A 106 -5.52 -4.10 0.36
C GLU A 106 -6.77 -3.37 -0.20
N ASN A 107 -6.59 -2.77 -1.38
CA ASN A 107 -7.64 -2.42 -2.36
C ASN A 107 -8.58 -1.23 -2.07
N LYS A 108 -8.61 -0.61 -0.88
CA LYS A 108 -9.59 0.49 -0.63
C LYS A 108 -9.19 1.88 -1.15
N ASN A 109 -7.91 2.25 -1.09
CA ASN A 109 -7.47 3.64 -1.35
C ASN A 109 -6.32 3.76 -2.37
N ASP A 110 -6.05 2.69 -3.13
CA ASP A 110 -5.01 2.63 -4.17
C ASP A 110 -3.60 3.04 -3.71
N TYR A 111 -3.27 2.94 -2.42
CA TYR A 111 -1.90 3.03 -1.91
C TYR A 111 -1.46 1.70 -1.30
N ILE A 112 -0.15 1.56 -1.12
CA ILE A 112 0.44 0.46 -0.38
C ILE A 112 1.73 0.89 0.32
N VAL A 113 1.98 0.29 1.49
CA VAL A 113 3.21 0.44 2.27
C VAL A 113 3.94 -0.88 2.34
N PHE A 114 5.22 -0.89 1.95
CA PHE A 114 6.09 -2.06 2.03
C PHE A 114 7.20 -1.88 3.08
N ASP A 115 7.40 -2.92 3.89
CA ASP A 115 8.66 -3.14 4.59
C ASP A 115 9.63 -3.87 3.65
N ILE A 116 10.72 -3.19 3.26
CA ILE A 116 11.83 -3.77 2.50
C ILE A 116 13.12 -3.45 3.27
N PRO A 117 13.65 -4.38 4.08
CA PRO A 117 14.81 -4.14 4.95
C PRO A 117 16.03 -3.58 4.21
N GLU A 118 16.24 -3.99 2.96
CA GLU A 118 17.35 -3.55 2.11
C GLU A 118 17.30 -2.05 1.78
N LEU A 119 16.12 -1.42 1.84
CA LEU A 119 15.98 0.04 1.66
C LEU A 119 16.37 0.83 2.92
N ARG A 120 16.50 0.17 4.09
CA ARG A 120 16.89 0.80 5.36
C ARG A 120 18.39 0.72 5.66
N GLU A 121 19.17 0.09 4.79
CA GLU A 121 20.61 -0.05 5.01
C GLU A 121 21.27 1.33 5.16
N GLU A 122 21.99 1.56 6.27
CA GLU A 122 22.60 2.87 6.61
C GLU A 122 23.43 3.47 5.47
N LYS A 123 24.07 2.61 4.66
CA LYS A 123 24.90 3.01 3.52
C LYS A 123 24.12 3.71 2.40
N LEU A 124 22.80 3.51 2.31
CA LEU A 124 21.96 4.12 1.27
C LEU A 124 21.57 5.56 1.62
N LYS A 125 21.49 5.90 2.92
CA LYS A 125 21.08 7.23 3.42
C LYS A 125 19.91 7.84 2.64
N LEU A 126 18.86 7.06 2.42
CA LEU A 126 17.70 7.52 1.67
C LEU A 126 16.96 8.60 2.47
N TYR A 127 16.54 9.66 1.79
CA TYR A 127 15.71 10.68 2.41
C TYR A 127 14.36 10.09 2.81
N ASN A 128 13.91 10.36 4.04
CA ASN A 128 12.60 9.94 4.51
C ASN A 128 11.68 11.15 4.59
N PHE A 129 10.56 11.08 3.87
CA PHE A 129 9.55 12.11 3.87
C PHE A 129 8.72 12.09 5.15
N SER A 130 8.10 13.23 5.46
CA SER A 130 7.09 13.34 6.51
C SER A 130 5.75 13.75 5.90
N PHE A 131 4.65 13.24 6.47
CA PHE A 131 3.31 13.61 6.02
C PHE A 131 2.89 14.98 6.55
N GLY A 132 2.17 15.71 5.70
CA GLY A 132 1.51 16.97 6.01
C GLY A 132 0.00 16.78 6.15
N ILE A 133 -0.72 17.90 6.31
CA ILE A 133 -2.17 17.94 6.38
C ILE A 133 -2.68 18.71 5.18
N HIS A 134 -3.57 18.10 4.40
CA HIS A 134 -4.17 18.75 3.25
C HIS A 134 -5.40 19.62 3.61
N GLU A 135 -6.05 19.40 4.75
CA GLU A 135 -7.29 20.11 5.16
C GLU A 135 -7.12 21.63 5.28
N ASN A 136 -5.89 22.09 5.53
CA ASN A 136 -5.55 23.51 5.60
C ASN A 136 -5.10 24.10 4.26
N LYS A 137 -5.12 23.31 3.18
CA LYS A 137 -4.69 23.71 1.84
C LYS A 137 -5.81 24.37 1.07
N ARG A 138 -5.45 25.29 0.18
CA ARG A 138 -6.39 26.07 -0.62
C ARG A 138 -6.16 25.85 -2.10
N ILE A 139 -7.24 25.98 -2.87
CA ILE A 139 -7.17 26.04 -4.34
C ILE A 139 -6.25 27.20 -4.73
N GLY A 140 -5.35 26.96 -5.68
CA GLY A 140 -4.32 27.90 -6.12
C GLY A 140 -3.01 27.84 -5.36
N GLU A 141 -2.90 27.05 -4.29
CA GLU A 141 -1.62 26.87 -3.60
C GLU A 141 -0.64 26.05 -4.45
N PRO A 142 0.65 26.46 -4.50
CA PRO A 142 1.66 25.79 -5.30
C PRO A 142 1.97 24.41 -4.73
N ILE A 143 2.22 23.47 -5.63
CA ILE A 143 2.65 22.11 -5.32
C ILE A 143 3.79 21.71 -6.26
N PHE A 144 4.51 20.68 -5.86
CA PHE A 144 5.40 19.97 -6.77
C PHE A 144 5.44 18.50 -6.41
N PHE A 145 5.91 17.66 -7.32
CA PHE A 145 6.18 16.26 -7.06
C PHE A 145 7.34 15.77 -7.91
N LEU A 146 7.96 14.70 -7.43
CA LEU A 146 9.10 14.07 -8.07
C LEU A 146 8.71 12.66 -8.48
N GLY A 147 8.90 12.33 -9.76
CA GLY A 147 8.56 11.02 -10.28
C GLY A 147 9.28 10.67 -11.56
N TYR A 148 9.16 9.41 -11.93
CA TYR A 148 9.77 8.87 -13.14
C TYR A 148 8.76 8.83 -14.29
N HIS A 149 9.25 8.77 -15.51
CA HIS A 149 8.40 8.55 -16.69
C HIS A 149 8.55 7.10 -17.16
N PHE A 150 7.55 6.56 -17.85
CA PHE A 150 7.64 5.20 -18.39
C PHE A 150 8.79 5.03 -19.40
N ASP A 151 9.12 6.06 -20.17
CA ASP A 151 10.16 5.96 -21.21
C ASP A 151 11.52 6.52 -20.76
N ASN A 152 11.65 6.98 -19.50
CA ASN A 152 12.87 7.59 -18.99
C ASN A 152 13.29 6.98 -17.64
N PHE A 153 14.58 6.95 -17.37
CA PHE A 153 15.16 6.57 -16.07
C PHE A 153 15.54 7.78 -15.21
N GLN A 154 15.44 8.99 -15.78
CA GLN A 154 15.73 10.21 -15.06
C GLN A 154 14.55 10.63 -14.19
N LEU A 155 14.88 11.05 -12.96
CA LEU A 155 13.92 11.68 -12.08
C LEU A 155 13.44 13.00 -12.71
N THR A 156 12.12 13.21 -12.73
CA THR A 156 11.50 14.42 -13.27
C THR A 156 10.78 15.17 -12.17
N CYS A 157 11.02 16.48 -12.11
CA CYS A 157 10.29 17.38 -11.23
C CYS A 157 9.11 18.01 -11.96
N HIS A 158 7.93 17.88 -11.38
CA HIS A 158 6.69 18.50 -11.87
C HIS A 158 6.24 19.56 -10.88
N THR A 159 5.77 20.70 -11.39
CA THR A 159 5.24 21.79 -10.58
C THR A 159 3.84 22.17 -11.07
N GLY A 160 3.03 22.73 -10.19
CA GLY A 160 1.65 23.14 -10.48
C GLY A 160 1.00 23.77 -9.25
N ILE A 161 -0.32 23.78 -9.23
CA ILE A 161 -1.18 24.24 -8.16
C ILE A 161 -2.24 23.18 -7.82
N ILE A 162 -2.87 23.36 -6.67
CA ILE A 162 -4.10 22.67 -6.33
C ILE A 162 -5.26 23.30 -7.11
N SER A 163 -5.91 22.51 -7.96
CA SER A 163 -7.02 22.95 -8.81
C SER A 163 -8.37 22.75 -8.13
N SER A 164 -8.55 21.67 -7.38
CA SER A 164 -9.79 21.39 -6.64
C SER A 164 -9.59 20.33 -5.55
N PHE A 165 -10.56 20.22 -4.64
CA PHE A 165 -10.68 19.10 -3.70
C PHE A 165 -11.99 18.38 -3.96
N ASN A 166 -11.94 17.05 -3.97
CA ASN A 166 -13.10 16.19 -4.15
C ASN A 166 -13.11 15.08 -3.09
N GLU A 167 -14.28 14.57 -2.74
CA GLU A 167 -14.41 13.37 -1.91
C GLU A 167 -15.03 12.24 -2.73
N ARG A 168 -14.37 11.07 -2.75
CA ARG A 168 -14.93 9.84 -3.32
C ARG A 168 -14.54 8.64 -2.48
N ASN A 169 -15.47 7.73 -2.25
CA ASN A 169 -15.25 6.49 -1.46
C ASN A 169 -14.62 6.75 -0.08
N ARG A 170 -15.02 7.84 0.60
CA ARG A 170 -14.44 8.31 1.87
C ARG A 170 -12.94 8.64 1.80
N SER A 171 -12.42 8.95 0.62
CA SER A 171 -11.05 9.40 0.40
C SER A 171 -11.06 10.80 -0.20
N HIS A 172 -10.22 11.68 0.34
CA HIS A 172 -10.04 13.04 -0.18
C HIS A 172 -9.09 12.98 -1.38
N ILE A 173 -9.55 13.49 -2.52
CA ILE A 173 -8.83 13.57 -3.78
C ILE A 173 -8.45 15.04 -4.01
N ILE A 174 -7.18 15.27 -4.28
CA ILE A 174 -6.62 16.57 -4.63
C ILE A 174 -6.43 16.58 -6.15
N GLN A 175 -7.16 17.45 -6.85
CA GLN A 175 -6.95 17.68 -8.27
C GLN A 175 -5.84 18.74 -8.45
N ILE A 176 -4.94 18.52 -9.39
CA ILE A 176 -3.80 19.39 -9.67
C ILE A 176 -3.70 19.72 -11.16
N ASP A 177 -3.07 20.83 -11.52
CA ASP A 177 -2.81 21.23 -12.92
C ASP A 177 -1.42 20.81 -13.42
N ALA A 178 -1.00 19.60 -13.05
CA ALA A 178 0.32 19.07 -13.42
C ALA A 178 0.18 17.76 -14.20
N SER A 179 1.17 17.49 -15.06
CA SER A 179 1.17 16.31 -15.95
C SER A 179 1.37 15.01 -15.17
N VAL A 180 0.34 14.16 -15.16
CA VAL A 180 0.34 12.84 -14.50
C VAL A 180 0.28 11.72 -15.53
N ASN A 181 1.13 10.71 -15.37
CA ASN A 181 1.20 9.53 -16.23
C ASN A 181 1.45 8.27 -15.39
N SER A 182 1.50 7.09 -16.02
CA SER A 182 1.71 5.83 -15.29
C SER A 182 3.05 5.78 -14.55
N GLY A 183 4.10 6.38 -15.11
CA GLY A 183 5.43 6.38 -14.51
C GLY A 183 5.49 7.18 -13.20
N ASN A 184 4.77 8.29 -13.12
CA ASN A 184 4.76 9.16 -11.94
C ASN A 184 3.59 8.89 -10.98
N SER A 185 2.71 7.92 -11.28
CA SER A 185 1.83 7.30 -10.28
C SER A 185 2.65 6.81 -9.09
N GLY A 186 2.20 7.11 -7.89
CA GLY A 186 2.84 6.78 -6.62
C GLY A 186 3.87 7.82 -6.16
N SER A 187 4.10 8.90 -6.93
CA SER A 187 4.95 10.02 -6.51
C SER A 187 4.37 10.78 -5.30
N PRO A 188 5.22 11.34 -4.41
CA PRO A 188 4.76 12.20 -3.34
C PRO A 188 4.39 13.60 -3.88
N LEU A 189 3.16 14.03 -3.65
CA LEU A 189 2.73 15.42 -3.84
C LEU A 189 3.20 16.24 -2.63
N ILE A 190 4.13 17.17 -2.84
CA ILE A 190 4.85 17.89 -1.80
C ILE A 190 4.39 19.35 -1.75
N ASP A 191 4.19 19.84 -0.53
CA ASP A 191 4.02 21.25 -0.25
C ASP A 191 5.38 21.96 -0.24
N PRO A 192 5.64 22.94 -1.14
CA PRO A 192 6.91 23.64 -1.22
C PRO A 192 7.24 24.48 0.02
N ILE A 193 6.25 24.81 0.86
CA ILE A 193 6.48 25.62 2.07
C ILE A 193 6.90 24.74 3.25
N THR A 194 6.19 23.64 3.47
CA THR A 194 6.46 22.74 4.62
C THR A 194 7.41 21.60 4.29
N HIS A 195 7.66 21.35 3.00
CA HIS A 195 8.38 20.19 2.46
C HIS A 195 7.74 18.84 2.83
N LYS A 196 6.48 18.86 3.27
CA LYS A 196 5.73 17.66 3.67
C LYS A 196 4.90 17.12 2.52
N VAL A 197 4.71 15.81 2.51
CA VAL A 197 3.87 15.12 1.53
C VAL A 197 2.41 15.29 1.93
N ILE A 198 1.59 15.85 1.05
CA ILE A 198 0.15 16.08 1.26
C ILE A 198 -0.72 15.13 0.44
N GLY A 199 -0.15 14.44 -0.54
CA GLY A 199 -0.87 13.46 -1.35
C GLY A 199 0.05 12.48 -2.08
N ILE A 200 -0.55 11.47 -2.69
CA ILE A 200 0.12 10.48 -3.54
C ILE A 200 -0.46 10.60 -4.95
N ILE A 201 0.37 10.93 -5.92
CA ILE A 201 -0.05 11.06 -7.33
C ILE A 201 -0.67 9.75 -7.81
N THR A 202 -1.81 9.81 -8.48
CA THR A 202 -2.50 8.65 -9.03
C THR A 202 -3.04 8.94 -10.42
N ARG A 203 -2.95 7.94 -11.30
CA ARG A 203 -3.53 7.98 -12.64
C ARG A 203 -4.97 7.42 -12.71
N LYS A 204 -5.35 6.55 -11.76
CA LYS A 204 -6.54 5.67 -11.82
C LYS A 204 -7.89 6.39 -12.00
N GLU A 205 -7.94 7.71 -11.77
CA GLU A 205 -9.16 8.52 -11.83
C GLU A 205 -9.41 9.21 -13.18
N THR A 206 -8.61 8.96 -14.23
CA THR A 206 -8.95 9.49 -15.56
C THR A 206 -9.98 8.60 -16.26
N GLY A 207 -11.12 9.17 -16.70
CA GLY A 207 -12.10 8.45 -17.54
C GLY A 207 -11.54 8.01 -18.90
N LEU A 208 -10.40 8.58 -19.30
CA LEU A 208 -9.62 8.22 -20.47
C LEU A 208 -9.05 6.80 -20.38
N ASP A 209 -8.57 6.36 -19.21
CA ASP A 209 -7.97 5.02 -19.05
C ASP A 209 -8.94 3.88 -19.38
N LYS A 210 -10.23 4.03 -19.02
CA LYS A 210 -11.26 3.03 -19.35
C LYS A 210 -11.53 2.94 -20.85
N ASN A 211 -11.53 4.08 -21.52
CA ASN A 211 -11.73 4.16 -22.97
C ASN A 211 -10.52 3.60 -23.73
N PHE A 212 -9.30 3.94 -23.30
CA PHE A 212 -8.06 3.37 -23.87
C PHE A 212 -7.94 1.88 -23.60
N SER A 213 -8.26 1.40 -22.40
CA SER A 213 -8.24 -0.03 -22.08
C SER A 213 -9.22 -0.82 -22.95
N SER A 214 -10.40 -0.24 -23.20
CA SER A 214 -11.42 -0.81 -24.08
C SER A 214 -11.01 -0.78 -25.55
N PHE A 215 -10.32 0.29 -25.98
CA PHE A 215 -9.73 0.34 -27.32
C PHE A 215 -8.61 -0.70 -27.48
N TYR A 216 -7.71 -0.80 -26.51
CA TYR A 216 -6.60 -1.76 -26.49
C TYR A 216 -7.11 -3.20 -26.58
N SER A 217 -8.14 -3.55 -25.81
CA SER A 217 -8.70 -4.89 -25.83
C SER A 217 -9.32 -5.24 -27.19
N VAL A 218 -10.02 -4.30 -27.83
CA VAL A 218 -10.58 -4.50 -29.17
C VAL A 218 -9.48 -4.74 -30.20
N VAL A 219 -8.42 -3.91 -30.20
CA VAL A 219 -7.31 -4.07 -31.15
C VAL A 219 -6.54 -5.37 -30.90
N LYS A 220 -6.28 -5.72 -29.64
CA LYS A 220 -5.61 -6.98 -29.29
C LYS A 220 -6.44 -8.20 -29.72
N ASN A 221 -7.74 -8.20 -29.44
CA ASN A 221 -8.64 -9.26 -29.88
C ASN A 221 -8.63 -9.42 -31.41
N ASN A 222 -8.51 -8.32 -32.16
CA ASN A 222 -8.38 -8.38 -33.62
C ASN A 222 -7.07 -9.04 -34.06
N ILE A 223 -5.95 -8.76 -33.38
CA ILE A 223 -4.65 -9.41 -33.65
C ILE A 223 -4.76 -10.91 -33.37
N ASP A 224 -5.24 -11.28 -32.18
CA ASP A 224 -5.41 -12.68 -31.77
C ASP A 224 -6.36 -13.45 -32.72
N PHE A 225 -7.43 -12.78 -33.18
CA PHE A 225 -8.35 -13.32 -34.18
C PHE A 225 -7.69 -13.52 -35.54
N LEU A 226 -6.86 -12.58 -36.00
CA LEU A 226 -6.14 -12.70 -37.27
C LEU A 226 -5.11 -13.84 -37.22
N ASP A 227 -4.38 -13.97 -36.11
CA ASP A 227 -3.39 -15.04 -35.92
C ASP A 227 -4.05 -16.42 -35.84
N SER A 228 -5.15 -16.55 -35.10
CA SER A 228 -5.92 -17.80 -35.03
C SER A 228 -6.57 -18.15 -36.38
N THR A 229 -7.06 -17.15 -37.12
CA THR A 229 -7.58 -17.34 -38.47
C THR A 229 -6.49 -17.83 -39.41
N ARG A 230 -5.29 -17.22 -39.38
CA ARG A 230 -4.11 -17.66 -40.15
C ARG A 230 -3.77 -19.13 -39.86
N LEU A 231 -3.72 -19.52 -38.59
CA LEU A 231 -3.45 -20.90 -38.18
C LEU A 231 -4.52 -21.89 -38.66
N SER A 232 -5.81 -21.50 -38.60
CA SER A 232 -6.92 -22.35 -39.06
C SER A 232 -6.93 -22.56 -40.57
N PHE A 233 -6.56 -21.53 -41.35
CA PHE A 233 -6.41 -21.62 -42.80
C PHE A 233 -5.28 -22.57 -43.20
N ILE A 234 -4.14 -22.52 -42.51
CA ILE A 234 -3.03 -23.44 -42.73
C ILE A 234 -3.47 -24.89 -42.47
N GLN A 235 -4.13 -25.15 -41.33
CA GLN A 235 -4.54 -26.50 -40.93
C GLN A 235 -5.65 -27.12 -41.79
N GLN A 236 -6.63 -26.34 -42.25
CA GLN A 236 -7.68 -26.84 -43.16
C GLN A 236 -7.10 -27.20 -44.53
N GLN A 237 -6.13 -26.44 -45.01
CA GLN A 237 -5.54 -26.65 -46.32
C GLN A 237 -4.60 -27.85 -46.35
N ASP A 238 -3.82 -28.12 -45.29
CA ASP A 238 -3.00 -29.34 -45.18
C ASP A 238 -3.86 -30.60 -45.33
N LYS A 239 -5.04 -30.63 -44.69
CA LYS A 239 -5.99 -31.74 -44.82
C LYS A 239 -6.59 -31.87 -46.22
N GLU A 240 -6.89 -30.76 -46.89
CA GLU A 240 -7.46 -30.79 -48.25
C GLU A 240 -6.40 -31.14 -49.31
N ILE A 241 -5.16 -30.67 -49.15
CA ILE A 241 -4.00 -31.03 -49.98
C ILE A 241 -3.66 -32.50 -49.80
N GLU A 242 -3.59 -33.00 -48.57
CA GLU A 242 -3.33 -34.41 -48.28
C GLU A 242 -4.42 -35.31 -48.87
N LYS A 243 -5.69 -34.92 -48.76
CA LYS A 243 -6.81 -35.61 -49.42
C LYS A 243 -6.67 -35.61 -50.95
N ARG A 244 -6.35 -34.47 -51.56
CA ARG A 244 -6.19 -34.37 -53.02
C ARG A 244 -4.96 -35.08 -53.54
N ILE A 245 -3.87 -35.13 -52.78
CA ILE A 245 -2.68 -35.93 -53.09
C ILE A 245 -3.04 -37.42 -53.04
N ASN A 246 -3.77 -37.87 -52.02
CA ASN A 246 -4.26 -39.25 -51.92
C ASN A 246 -5.20 -39.60 -53.09
N ASP A 247 -6.12 -38.71 -53.45
CA ASP A 247 -7.03 -38.87 -54.61
C ASP A 247 -6.26 -38.86 -55.95
N ALA A 248 -5.20 -38.07 -56.07
CA ALA A 248 -4.35 -37.96 -57.27
C ALA A 248 -3.37 -39.14 -57.43
N ILE A 249 -2.84 -39.68 -56.33
CA ILE A 249 -2.04 -40.92 -56.31
C ILE A 249 -2.90 -42.10 -56.80
N PHE A 250 -4.21 -42.09 -56.50
CA PHE A 250 -5.15 -43.12 -56.91
C PHE A 250 -5.53 -43.07 -58.41
N ASN A 251 -5.39 -41.93 -59.09
CA ASN A 251 -5.77 -41.76 -60.50
C ASN A 251 -4.67 -41.11 -61.34
N LYS A 252 -3.76 -41.93 -61.88
CA LYS A 252 -2.66 -41.48 -62.75
C LYS A 252 -3.16 -41.18 -64.18
N GLY A 253 -3.79 -40.01 -64.34
CA GLY A 253 -4.27 -39.49 -65.64
C GLY A 253 -4.86 -38.07 -65.60
N ILE A 254 -5.14 -37.50 -64.42
CA ILE A 254 -5.77 -36.17 -64.23
C ILE A 254 -4.75 -35.15 -63.67
N PHE A 255 -3.49 -35.22 -64.09
CA PHE A 255 -2.42 -34.45 -63.43
C PHE A 255 -2.35 -32.98 -63.87
N GLU A 256 -2.55 -32.67 -65.16
CA GLU A 256 -2.37 -31.29 -65.69
C GLU A 256 -3.51 -30.33 -65.33
N ARG A 257 -4.77 -30.80 -65.29
CA ARG A 257 -5.91 -29.96 -64.84
C ARG A 257 -5.93 -29.75 -63.32
N GLY A 258 -5.37 -30.69 -62.56
CA GLY A 258 -5.17 -30.55 -61.12
C GLY A 258 -4.10 -29.50 -60.80
N TYR A 259 -2.99 -29.50 -61.53
CA TYR A 259 -1.86 -28.61 -61.31
C TYR A 259 -2.21 -27.11 -61.44
N ASN A 260 -2.93 -26.71 -62.50
CA ASN A 260 -3.33 -25.30 -62.67
C ASN A 260 -4.29 -24.82 -61.57
N LYS A 261 -5.24 -25.67 -61.14
CA LYS A 261 -6.12 -25.35 -60.00
C LYS A 261 -5.36 -25.26 -58.67
N ILE A 262 -4.31 -26.05 -58.51
CA ILE A 262 -3.43 -25.97 -57.34
C ILE A 262 -2.65 -24.64 -57.37
N GLN A 263 -2.14 -24.24 -58.53
CA GLN A 263 -1.38 -23.00 -58.69
C GLN A 263 -2.25 -21.74 -58.49
N ASP A 264 -3.50 -21.74 -58.96
CA ASP A 264 -4.46 -20.66 -58.71
C ASP A 264 -4.81 -20.56 -57.21
N ASN A 265 -4.95 -21.69 -56.52
CA ASN A 265 -5.16 -21.73 -55.08
C ASN A 265 -3.94 -21.23 -54.28
N ILE A 266 -2.71 -21.50 -54.76
CA ILE A 266 -1.46 -20.99 -54.16
C ILE A 266 -1.38 -19.47 -54.34
N ASN A 267 -1.65 -18.92 -55.52
CA ASN A 267 -1.63 -17.47 -55.76
C ASN A 267 -2.70 -16.73 -54.92
N TYR A 268 -3.89 -17.32 -54.76
CA TYR A 268 -4.95 -16.78 -53.91
C TYR A 268 -4.55 -16.80 -52.43
N ARG A 269 -3.82 -17.84 -51.99
CA ARG A 269 -3.25 -17.94 -50.64
C ARG A 269 -2.22 -16.85 -50.37
N ASP A 270 -1.23 -16.68 -51.26
CA ASP A 270 -0.19 -15.65 -51.08
C ASP A 270 -0.81 -14.24 -50.97
N THR A 271 -1.92 -14.03 -51.67
CA THR A 271 -2.70 -12.77 -51.58
C THR A 271 -3.40 -12.61 -50.23
N ILE A 272 -4.04 -13.66 -49.71
CA ILE A 272 -4.73 -13.62 -48.40
C ILE A 272 -3.73 -13.53 -47.25
N GLU A 273 -2.65 -14.30 -47.26
CA GLU A 273 -1.59 -14.22 -46.25
C GLU A 273 -0.99 -12.81 -46.22
N GLY A 274 -0.73 -12.21 -47.39
CA GLY A 274 -0.26 -10.83 -47.48
C GLY A 274 -1.27 -9.77 -46.99
N ILE A 275 -2.58 -10.02 -47.09
CA ILE A 275 -3.62 -9.14 -46.53
C ILE A 275 -3.68 -9.29 -45.01
N ILE A 276 -3.64 -10.52 -44.48
CA ILE A 276 -3.63 -10.78 -43.04
C ILE A 276 -2.40 -10.16 -42.39
N GLU A 277 -1.22 -10.32 -42.98
CA GLU A 277 0.03 -9.73 -42.47
C GLU A 277 -0.05 -8.19 -42.41
N LYS A 278 -0.55 -7.54 -43.47
CA LYS A 278 -0.77 -6.08 -43.49
C LYS A 278 -1.79 -5.62 -42.45
N LEU A 279 -2.87 -6.39 -42.25
CA LEU A 279 -3.88 -6.06 -41.23
C LEU A 279 -3.34 -6.22 -39.81
N SER A 280 -2.57 -7.29 -39.53
CA SER A 280 -1.89 -7.48 -38.26
C SER A 280 -0.89 -6.35 -38.00
N GLN A 281 -0.08 -5.97 -39.00
CA GLN A 281 0.86 -4.86 -38.87
C GLN A 281 0.16 -3.51 -38.66
N ASN A 282 -0.96 -3.25 -39.35
CA ASN A 282 -1.76 -2.05 -39.12
C ASN A 282 -2.38 -2.01 -37.72
N ASN A 283 -2.88 -3.14 -37.20
CA ASN A 283 -3.40 -3.23 -35.85
C ASN A 283 -2.29 -3.02 -34.80
N ALA A 284 -1.09 -3.57 -35.02
CA ALA A 284 0.07 -3.32 -34.17
C ALA A 284 0.46 -1.83 -34.18
N ASN A 285 0.46 -1.19 -35.34
CA ASN A 285 0.73 0.26 -35.46
C ASN A 285 -0.36 1.11 -34.76
N LEU A 286 -1.64 0.74 -34.90
CA LEU A 286 -2.75 1.41 -34.20
C LEU A 286 -2.62 1.27 -32.68
N LEU A 287 -2.18 0.11 -32.20
CA LEU A 287 -1.92 -0.13 -30.80
C LEU A 287 -0.83 0.82 -30.27
N GLU A 288 0.24 1.00 -31.04
CA GLU A 288 1.35 1.87 -30.67
C GLU A 288 0.94 3.35 -30.69
N ILE A 289 0.18 3.78 -31.70
CA ILE A 289 -0.37 5.14 -31.77
C ILE A 289 -1.32 5.40 -30.59
N ALA A 290 -2.18 4.45 -30.25
CA ALA A 290 -3.08 4.60 -29.11
C ALA A 290 -2.33 4.72 -27.79
N LYS A 291 -1.27 3.93 -27.58
CA LYS A 291 -0.35 4.09 -26.43
C LYS A 291 0.27 5.49 -26.43
N GLN A 292 0.67 6.03 -27.58
CA GLN A 292 1.23 7.38 -27.68
C GLN A 292 0.20 8.47 -27.37
N ILE A 293 -1.04 8.34 -27.86
CA ILE A 293 -2.12 9.30 -27.56
C ILE A 293 -2.49 9.23 -26.08
N GLU A 294 -2.60 8.05 -25.49
CA GLU A 294 -2.82 7.87 -24.05
C GLU A 294 -1.73 8.56 -23.21
N ARG A 295 -0.46 8.36 -23.59
CA ARG A 295 0.68 9.09 -22.99
C ARG A 295 0.57 10.60 -23.17
N SER A 296 -0.07 11.06 -24.25
CA SER A 296 -0.21 12.47 -24.63
C SER A 296 -1.55 13.10 -24.25
N ALA A 297 -2.50 12.37 -23.66
CA ALA A 297 -3.86 12.85 -23.37
C ALA A 297 -4.01 13.40 -21.93
N ASN A 298 -3.05 13.11 -21.04
CA ASN A 298 -3.05 13.59 -19.64
C ASN A 298 -2.28 14.92 -19.46
N VAL A 299 -2.23 15.77 -20.48
CA VAL A 299 -1.52 17.05 -20.40
C VAL A 299 -2.37 18.05 -19.61
N GLY A 300 -2.01 18.24 -18.34
CA GLY A 300 -2.44 19.40 -17.55
C GLY A 300 -3.49 19.16 -16.46
N ILE A 301 -4.04 17.96 -16.29
CA ILE A 301 -4.89 17.62 -15.13
C ILE A 301 -4.43 16.31 -14.50
N GLY A 302 -4.06 16.39 -13.23
CA GLY A 302 -3.63 15.25 -12.41
C GLY A 302 -4.50 15.08 -11.17
N TYR A 303 -4.37 13.93 -10.54
CA TYR A 303 -5.03 13.62 -9.27
C TYR A 303 -4.02 13.08 -8.27
N ALA A 304 -4.27 13.36 -7.00
CA ALA A 304 -3.56 12.74 -5.89
C ALA A 304 -4.55 12.31 -4.80
N PHE A 305 -4.30 11.17 -4.17
CA PHE A 305 -5.02 10.80 -2.95
C PHE A 305 -4.37 11.49 -1.75
N SER A 306 -5.18 12.10 -0.87
CA SER A 306 -4.68 12.64 0.39
C SER A 306 -4.00 11.56 1.23
N VAL A 307 -2.90 11.95 1.89
CA VAL A 307 -2.18 11.07 2.83
C VAL A 307 -2.87 10.91 4.19
N ASP A 308 -4.05 11.49 4.44
CA ASP A 308 -4.64 11.45 5.79
C ASP A 308 -4.94 10.06 6.31
N LYS A 309 -5.28 9.11 5.44
CA LYS A 309 -5.42 7.71 5.85
C LYS A 309 -4.06 7.02 5.99
N LEU A 310 -3.11 7.38 5.14
CA LEU A 310 -1.78 6.79 5.13
C LEU A 310 -0.97 7.19 6.37
N LYS A 311 -1.00 8.46 6.78
CA LYS A 311 -0.30 8.98 7.98
C LYS A 311 -0.74 8.29 9.28
N ASN A 312 -1.85 7.58 9.20
CA ASN A 312 -2.59 6.97 10.27
C ASN A 312 -2.41 5.44 10.32
N GLU A 313 -1.67 4.86 9.38
CA GLU A 313 -1.32 3.43 9.40
C GLU A 313 -0.41 3.13 10.59
N LYS A 314 -0.65 1.99 11.25
CA LYS A 314 0.07 1.59 12.48
C LYS A 314 1.59 1.61 12.32
N CYS A 315 2.10 1.25 11.14
CA CYS A 315 3.53 1.22 10.85
C CYS A 315 4.23 2.58 10.89
N PHE A 316 3.48 3.70 10.87
CA PHE A 316 4.04 5.05 10.97
C PHE A 316 3.90 5.68 12.35
N LEU A 317 3.29 4.97 13.31
CA LEU A 317 3.05 5.45 14.68
C LEU A 317 4.12 4.90 15.65
N ASN A 318 5.41 5.14 15.37
CA ASN A 318 6.51 4.68 16.24
C ASN A 318 6.35 5.20 17.68
N GLU A 319 5.84 6.42 17.84
CA GLU A 319 5.53 7.02 19.13
C GLU A 319 4.53 6.16 19.94
N GLN A 320 3.57 5.51 19.27
CA GLN A 320 2.61 4.60 19.90
C GLN A 320 3.33 3.37 20.47
N GLU A 321 4.24 2.75 19.71
CA GLU A 321 5.02 1.59 20.18
C GLU A 321 5.89 1.95 21.40
N ASP A 322 6.52 3.12 21.41
CA ASP A 322 7.31 3.58 22.54
C ASP A 322 6.44 3.86 23.78
N ILE A 323 5.24 4.43 23.59
CA ILE A 323 4.25 4.64 24.66
C ILE A 323 3.77 3.29 25.21
N ILE A 324 3.44 2.32 24.35
CA ILE A 324 3.05 0.95 24.74
C ILE A 324 4.18 0.31 25.55
N GLY A 325 5.41 0.32 25.02
CA GLY A 325 6.57 -0.29 25.65
C GLY A 325 6.91 0.34 27.00
N PHE A 326 6.88 1.68 27.09
CA PHE A 326 7.09 2.40 28.34
C PHE A 326 6.02 2.06 29.38
N THR A 327 4.75 2.09 28.99
CA THR A 327 3.61 1.83 29.88
C THR A 327 3.64 0.38 30.37
N ALA A 328 3.82 -0.59 29.46
CA ALA A 328 3.94 -2.01 29.80
C ALA A 328 5.09 -2.28 30.78
N ARG A 329 6.22 -1.58 30.61
CA ARG A 329 7.34 -1.67 31.55
C ARG A 329 6.98 -1.13 32.93
N LYS A 330 6.28 0.02 33.01
CA LYS A 330 5.86 0.61 34.30
C LYS A 330 4.89 -0.30 35.05
N ILE A 331 3.92 -0.87 34.34
CA ILE A 331 2.97 -1.85 34.91
C ILE A 331 3.69 -3.12 35.36
N THR A 332 4.63 -3.63 34.56
CA THR A 332 5.48 -4.79 34.92
C THR A 332 6.22 -4.58 36.23
N VAL A 333 6.91 -3.43 36.37
CA VAL A 333 7.62 -3.11 37.61
C VAL A 333 6.69 -3.09 38.82
N GLU A 334 5.46 -2.59 38.69
CA GLU A 334 4.52 -2.54 39.81
C GLU A 334 3.95 -3.90 40.19
N PHE A 335 3.52 -4.74 39.25
CA PHE A 335 3.02 -6.07 39.63
C PHE A 335 4.11 -6.99 40.19
N ASP A 336 5.36 -6.84 39.72
CA ASP A 336 6.51 -7.55 40.28
C ASP A 336 6.80 -7.07 41.72
N ARG A 337 6.79 -5.75 41.95
CA ARG A 337 7.00 -5.16 43.28
C ARG A 337 5.93 -5.62 44.27
N LEU A 338 4.68 -5.75 43.82
CA LEU A 338 3.55 -6.22 44.62
C LEU A 338 3.49 -7.76 44.72
N ASN A 339 4.39 -8.49 44.05
CA ASN A 339 4.42 -9.95 43.99
C ASN A 339 3.08 -10.54 43.52
N LEU A 340 2.41 -9.86 42.59
CA LEU A 340 1.17 -10.33 41.96
C LEU A 340 1.51 -11.31 40.86
N PHE A 341 0.79 -12.43 40.80
CA PHE A 341 1.03 -13.48 39.81
C PHE A 341 0.39 -13.11 38.46
N TYR A 342 0.82 -11.98 37.90
CA TYR A 342 0.32 -11.42 36.66
C TYR A 342 1.35 -11.57 35.53
N SER A 343 0.90 -11.39 34.29
CA SER A 343 1.78 -11.35 33.12
C SER A 343 1.18 -10.51 32.01
N ILE A 344 2.02 -9.99 31.10
CA ILE A 344 1.57 -9.30 29.88
C ILE A 344 1.92 -10.18 28.67
N PRO A 345 0.97 -10.95 28.11
CA PRO A 345 1.20 -11.77 26.93
C PRO A 345 1.25 -10.92 25.64
N LYS A 346 2.08 -11.33 24.67
CA LYS A 346 2.24 -10.59 23.41
C LYS A 346 1.02 -10.67 22.47
N GLN A 347 0.29 -11.78 22.47
CA GLN A 347 -0.73 -12.09 21.45
C GLN A 347 -2.01 -12.72 22.03
N ALA A 348 -2.22 -12.62 23.34
CA ALA A 348 -3.44 -13.19 23.92
C ALA A 348 -4.66 -12.38 23.49
N LEU A 349 -5.77 -13.09 23.29
CA LEU A 349 -7.03 -12.51 22.85
C LEU A 349 -7.97 -12.31 24.04
N VAL A 350 -8.69 -11.20 24.03
CA VAL A 350 -9.86 -10.96 24.89
C VAL A 350 -11.10 -11.12 24.03
N LYS A 351 -11.94 -12.10 24.36
CA LYS A 351 -13.12 -12.43 23.56
C LYS A 351 -14.41 -12.13 24.35
N PRO A 352 -15.24 -11.17 23.89
CA PRO A 352 -16.56 -10.93 24.46
C PRO A 352 -17.49 -12.14 24.30
N PRO A 353 -18.44 -12.39 25.23
CA PRO A 353 -19.27 -13.58 25.23
C PRO A 353 -20.11 -13.78 23.96
N GLU A 354 -20.65 -12.69 23.40
CA GLU A 354 -21.53 -12.73 22.21
C GLU A 354 -20.80 -12.42 20.88
N SER A 355 -19.49 -12.23 20.91
CA SER A 355 -18.71 -11.88 19.72
C SER A 355 -18.13 -13.10 19.02
N GLU A 356 -18.16 -13.13 17.68
CA GLU A 356 -17.42 -14.12 16.89
C GLU A 356 -15.91 -13.83 16.86
N SER A 357 -15.51 -12.56 17.02
CA SER A 357 -14.13 -12.09 17.02
C SER A 357 -13.63 -11.73 18.42
N GLY A 358 -12.30 -11.84 18.62
CA GLY A 358 -11.62 -11.36 19.83
C GLY A 358 -10.68 -10.20 19.52
N TYR A 359 -10.34 -9.42 20.54
CA TYR A 359 -9.41 -8.31 20.47
C TYR A 359 -8.03 -8.72 20.96
N VAL A 360 -6.97 -8.24 20.32
CA VAL A 360 -5.62 -8.23 20.90
C VAL A 360 -5.43 -6.82 21.46
N PRO A 361 -5.49 -6.63 22.79
CA PRO A 361 -5.26 -5.32 23.38
C PRO A 361 -3.78 -4.94 23.31
N ASP A 362 -3.48 -3.64 23.26
CA ASP A 362 -2.08 -3.16 23.25
C ASP A 362 -1.32 -3.59 24.52
N ILE A 363 -1.98 -3.50 25.68
CA ILE A 363 -1.47 -4.09 26.94
C ILE A 363 -2.62 -4.82 27.64
N LEU A 364 -2.51 -6.15 27.70
CA LEU A 364 -3.38 -7.00 28.51
C LEU A 364 -2.64 -7.42 29.77
N LEU A 365 -3.11 -6.98 30.95
CA LEU A 365 -2.65 -7.56 32.21
C LEU A 365 -3.47 -8.81 32.49
N LEU A 366 -2.78 -9.94 32.65
CA LEU A 366 -3.41 -11.25 32.80
C LEU A 366 -3.19 -11.83 34.19
N ASN A 367 -4.28 -12.17 34.88
CA ASN A 367 -4.24 -12.87 36.15
C ASN A 367 -4.01 -14.38 35.94
N ARG A 368 -2.77 -14.83 36.14
CA ARG A 368 -2.35 -16.21 35.88
C ARG A 368 -3.08 -17.23 36.76
N THR A 369 -3.53 -16.82 37.95
CA THR A 369 -4.20 -17.72 38.90
C THR A 369 -5.57 -18.17 38.41
N ASN A 370 -6.26 -17.34 37.61
CA ASN A 370 -7.61 -17.67 37.10
C ASN A 370 -7.60 -18.41 35.76
N LEU A 371 -6.44 -18.56 35.09
CA LEU A 371 -6.37 -19.18 33.75
C LEU A 371 -6.81 -20.63 33.71
N VAL A 372 -6.83 -21.32 34.85
CA VAL A 372 -7.39 -22.67 34.96
C VAL A 372 -8.90 -22.70 34.67
N ASN A 373 -9.59 -21.58 34.85
CA ASN A 373 -11.03 -21.43 34.62
C ASN A 373 -11.34 -20.95 33.19
N GLU A 374 -10.34 -20.57 32.40
CA GLU A 374 -10.54 -20.06 31.04
C GLU A 374 -10.69 -21.22 30.03
N PRO A 375 -11.84 -21.35 29.35
CA PRO A 375 -12.13 -22.50 28.50
C PRO A 375 -11.24 -22.56 27.24
N LEU A 376 -10.76 -21.42 26.77
CA LEU A 376 -10.02 -21.30 25.52
C LEU A 376 -8.50 -21.14 25.71
N TRP A 377 -8.04 -20.88 26.93
CA TRP A 377 -6.65 -20.49 27.20
C TRP A 377 -5.63 -21.51 26.69
N GLN A 378 -5.80 -22.79 27.04
CA GLN A 378 -4.85 -23.86 26.69
C GLN A 378 -4.71 -24.08 25.18
N LYS A 379 -5.72 -23.73 24.38
CA LYS A 379 -5.73 -23.99 22.94
C LYS A 379 -5.35 -22.78 22.10
N GLN A 380 -5.76 -21.59 22.54
CA GLN A 380 -5.75 -20.39 21.70
C GLN A 380 -5.26 -19.13 22.41
N SER A 381 -4.76 -19.23 23.66
CA SER A 381 -4.35 -18.06 24.47
C SER A 381 -5.43 -16.98 24.55
N THR A 382 -6.70 -17.40 24.62
CA THR A 382 -7.86 -16.51 24.66
C THR A 382 -8.49 -16.54 26.04
N VAL A 383 -8.80 -15.36 26.57
CA VAL A 383 -9.53 -15.16 27.82
C VAL A 383 -10.88 -14.51 27.59
N THR A 384 -11.84 -14.88 28.43
CA THR A 384 -13.26 -14.53 28.32
C THR A 384 -13.85 -14.03 29.64
N GLN A 385 -13.19 -14.30 30.76
CA GLN A 385 -13.70 -13.97 32.09
C GLN A 385 -12.97 -12.73 32.65
N ALA A 386 -13.74 -11.79 33.19
CA ALA A 386 -13.19 -10.62 33.89
C ALA A 386 -12.18 -10.97 34.99
N ALA A 387 -12.39 -12.09 35.71
CA ALA A 387 -11.48 -12.53 36.78
C ALA A 387 -10.05 -12.85 36.28
N SER A 388 -9.88 -13.11 34.99
CA SER A 388 -8.57 -13.29 34.33
C SER A 388 -7.94 -11.98 33.87
N ILE A 389 -8.68 -10.88 33.87
CA ILE A 389 -8.31 -9.62 33.20
C ILE A 389 -8.39 -8.47 34.21
N PRO A 390 -7.37 -8.26 35.07
CA PRO A 390 -7.38 -7.14 36.01
C PRO A 390 -7.35 -5.76 35.34
N LEU A 391 -6.67 -5.65 34.18
CA LEU A 391 -6.47 -4.38 33.50
C LEU A 391 -6.29 -4.58 31.99
N ILE A 392 -6.94 -3.75 31.19
CA ILE A 392 -6.63 -3.53 29.78
C ILE A 392 -6.18 -2.08 29.58
N ILE A 393 -5.16 -1.87 28.74
CA ILE A 393 -4.77 -0.55 28.26
C ILE A 393 -4.75 -0.58 26.73
N GLU A 394 -5.41 0.40 26.12
CA GLU A 394 -5.39 0.67 24.68
C GLU A 394 -4.75 2.03 24.44
N VAL A 395 -3.81 2.09 23.49
CA VAL A 395 -3.20 3.34 23.07
C VAL A 395 -3.87 3.78 21.78
N VAL A 396 -4.52 4.95 21.84
CA VAL A 396 -5.38 5.42 20.76
C VAL A 396 -4.54 5.67 19.52
N SER A 397 -4.91 4.96 18.46
CA SER A 397 -4.52 5.29 17.11
C SER A 397 -5.66 6.07 16.44
N THR A 398 -5.67 6.11 15.13
CA THR A 398 -6.55 7.02 14.39
C THR A 398 -7.99 6.55 14.31
N ASN A 399 -8.23 5.27 14.57
CA ASN A 399 -9.57 4.75 14.75
C ASN A 399 -10.02 4.82 16.22
N TRP A 400 -9.84 5.99 16.84
CA TRP A 400 -10.21 6.26 18.23
C TRP A 400 -11.66 5.88 18.57
N ARG A 401 -12.56 5.84 17.57
CA ARG A 401 -13.95 5.43 17.78
C ARG A 401 -14.04 3.98 18.28
N ASP A 402 -13.18 3.09 17.82
CA ASP A 402 -13.21 1.70 18.26
C ASP A 402 -12.89 1.60 19.75
N ASP A 403 -11.85 2.29 20.21
CA ASP A 403 -11.44 2.28 21.63
C ASP A 403 -12.49 2.95 22.52
N TYR A 404 -12.99 4.14 22.14
CA TYR A 404 -13.96 4.91 22.92
C TYR A 404 -15.43 4.46 22.78
N LEU A 405 -15.76 3.51 21.88
CA LEU A 405 -17.12 3.01 21.68
C LEU A 405 -17.20 1.49 21.73
N THR A 406 -16.63 0.83 20.74
CA THR A 406 -16.83 -0.61 20.52
C THR A 406 -16.16 -1.42 21.62
N LYS A 407 -14.85 -1.21 21.82
CA LYS A 407 -14.07 -1.91 22.85
C LYS A 407 -14.52 -1.52 24.25
N LEU A 408 -14.81 -0.23 24.49
CA LEU A 408 -15.34 0.24 25.77
C LEU A 408 -16.60 -0.54 26.18
N ARG A 409 -17.60 -0.63 25.28
CA ARG A 409 -18.82 -1.41 25.51
C ARG A 409 -18.51 -2.89 25.76
N ASP A 410 -17.68 -3.49 24.92
CA ASP A 410 -17.42 -4.93 24.99
C ASP A 410 -16.65 -5.32 26.26
N TYR A 411 -15.71 -4.49 26.72
CA TYR A 411 -14.97 -4.69 27.97
C TYR A 411 -15.85 -4.47 29.20
N GLU A 412 -16.79 -3.53 29.13
CA GLU A 412 -17.82 -3.31 30.15
C GLU A 412 -18.71 -4.55 30.28
N GLU A 413 -19.16 -5.10 29.15
CA GLU A 413 -20.01 -6.30 29.09
C GLU A 413 -19.30 -7.55 29.65
N ILE A 414 -18.00 -7.71 29.41
CA ILE A 414 -17.20 -8.77 30.02
C ILE A 414 -17.11 -8.58 31.55
N GLY A 415 -17.22 -7.35 32.04
CA GLY A 415 -17.09 -6.98 33.44
C GLY A 415 -15.65 -6.70 33.87
N ILE A 416 -14.80 -6.25 32.95
CA ILE A 416 -13.39 -5.97 33.24
C ILE A 416 -13.30 -4.78 34.21
N PRO A 417 -12.63 -4.91 35.37
CA PRO A 417 -12.69 -3.91 36.44
C PRO A 417 -12.01 -2.58 36.10
N GLU A 418 -10.96 -2.60 35.26
CA GLU A 418 -10.18 -1.41 34.93
C GLU A 418 -9.80 -1.41 33.44
N TYR A 419 -10.11 -0.31 32.74
CA TYR A 419 -9.81 -0.13 31.32
C TYR A 419 -9.25 1.27 31.06
N TRP A 420 -8.06 1.34 30.45
CA TRP A 420 -7.40 2.60 30.15
C TRP A 420 -7.39 2.86 28.65
N ILE A 421 -7.64 4.12 28.29
CA ILE A 421 -7.48 4.64 26.95
C ILE A 421 -6.44 5.76 27.00
N ILE A 422 -5.27 5.54 26.39
CA ILE A 422 -4.19 6.52 26.30
C ILE A 422 -4.30 7.26 24.97
N ASP A 423 -4.94 8.44 24.98
CA ASP A 423 -5.08 9.29 23.80
C ASP A 423 -4.01 10.37 23.78
N TYR A 424 -2.80 9.98 23.36
CA TYR A 424 -1.63 10.86 23.36
C TYR A 424 -1.67 11.93 22.26
N LEU A 425 -2.48 11.75 21.21
CA LEU A 425 -2.67 12.71 20.12
C LEU A 425 -3.88 13.63 20.31
N GLY A 426 -4.76 13.33 21.29
CA GLY A 426 -6.00 14.07 21.50
C GLY A 426 -7.01 13.90 20.37
N LEU A 427 -7.13 12.70 19.80
CA LEU A 427 -8.01 12.41 18.64
C LEU A 427 -9.47 12.21 19.04
N GLY A 428 -9.70 11.72 20.26
CA GLY A 428 -11.00 11.42 20.84
C GLY A 428 -12.03 12.52 20.61
N GLY A 429 -13.30 12.14 20.46
CA GLY A 429 -14.38 13.10 20.30
C GLY A 429 -14.43 14.11 21.46
N VAL A 430 -14.89 15.34 21.22
CA VAL A 430 -14.99 16.39 22.25
C VAL A 430 -15.79 15.93 23.47
N ARG A 431 -16.81 15.08 23.27
CA ARG A 431 -17.59 14.47 24.36
C ARG A 431 -16.78 13.54 25.27
N TYR A 432 -15.65 13.01 24.79
CA TYR A 432 -14.78 12.10 25.53
C TYR A 432 -13.59 12.82 26.14
N ILE A 433 -12.89 13.69 25.41
CA ILE A 433 -11.63 14.30 25.91
C ILE A 433 -11.75 15.79 26.24
N GLY A 434 -12.92 16.39 26.00
CA GLY A 434 -13.20 17.80 26.24
C GLY A 434 -12.82 18.73 25.08
N SER A 435 -12.96 20.04 25.34
CA SER A 435 -12.54 21.12 24.45
C SER A 435 -11.70 22.14 25.24
N PRO A 436 -10.52 22.57 24.75
CA PRO A 436 -9.88 22.11 23.52
C PRO A 436 -9.48 20.63 23.59
N LYS A 437 -9.39 19.98 22.42
CA LYS A 437 -8.85 18.62 22.34
C LYS A 437 -7.36 18.65 22.66
N GLN A 438 -6.94 17.79 23.58
CA GLN A 438 -5.55 17.68 24.02
C GLN A 438 -5.26 16.25 24.50
N PRO A 439 -3.97 15.86 24.61
CA PRO A 439 -3.60 14.54 25.09
C PRO A 439 -4.28 14.21 26.42
N THR A 440 -4.93 13.04 26.49
CA THR A 440 -5.78 12.66 27.63
C THR A 440 -5.68 11.15 27.87
N ILE A 441 -5.49 10.76 29.12
CA ILE A 441 -5.67 9.36 29.54
C ILE A 441 -7.04 9.25 30.21
N SER A 442 -7.88 8.36 29.70
CA SER A 442 -9.18 8.04 30.29
C SER A 442 -9.10 6.68 30.97
N ILE A 443 -9.37 6.64 32.27
CA ILE A 443 -9.40 5.41 33.07
C ILE A 443 -10.85 5.13 33.44
N TYR A 444 -11.36 4.02 32.94
CA TYR A 444 -12.70 3.51 33.21
C TYR A 444 -12.61 2.46 34.31
N LEU A 445 -13.37 2.69 35.38
CA LEU A 445 -13.49 1.79 36.52
C LEU A 445 -14.89 1.21 36.56
N LEU A 446 -15.01 -0.12 36.61
CA LEU A 446 -16.31 -0.76 36.64
C LEU A 446 -16.90 -0.69 38.05
N ILE A 447 -17.98 0.05 38.22
CA ILE A 447 -18.66 0.25 39.51
C ILE A 447 -20.13 -0.11 39.31
N GLU A 448 -20.61 -1.10 40.08
CA GLU A 448 -22.00 -1.57 40.03
C GLU A 448 -22.49 -2.00 38.62
N GLY A 449 -21.56 -2.45 37.77
CA GLY A 449 -21.84 -2.93 36.41
C GLY A 449 -21.74 -1.87 35.32
N GLU A 450 -21.39 -0.63 35.64
CA GLU A 450 -21.20 0.46 34.68
C GLU A 450 -19.81 1.10 34.84
N TYR A 451 -19.19 1.46 33.73
CA TYR A 451 -17.92 2.16 33.73
C TYR A 451 -18.07 3.64 34.10
N GLN A 452 -17.34 4.03 35.13
CA GLN A 452 -17.13 5.43 35.49
C GLN A 452 -15.75 5.87 35.04
N VAL A 453 -15.68 7.02 34.36
CA VAL A 453 -14.43 7.53 33.78
C VAL A 453 -13.79 8.61 34.64
N GLN A 454 -12.49 8.50 34.84
CA GLN A 454 -11.64 9.58 35.32
C GLN A 454 -10.60 9.92 34.26
N GLN A 455 -10.36 11.21 34.05
CA GLN A 455 -9.41 11.70 33.03
C GLN A 455 -8.19 12.31 33.69
N PHE A 456 -7.04 12.09 33.05
CA PHE A 456 -5.74 12.57 33.48
C PHE A 456 -5.03 13.25 32.33
N LYS A 457 -4.49 14.44 32.58
CA LYS A 457 -3.81 15.31 31.61
C LYS A 457 -2.56 15.91 32.27
N ASP A 458 -1.60 16.32 31.45
CA ASP A 458 -0.37 16.96 31.93
C ASP A 458 0.29 16.19 33.10
N ASN A 459 0.71 16.87 34.16
CA ASN A 459 1.38 16.27 35.32
C ASN A 459 0.42 15.62 36.33
N GLU A 460 -0.84 15.39 35.98
CA GLU A 460 -1.78 14.69 36.86
C GLU A 460 -1.31 13.24 37.09
N LYS A 461 -1.35 12.82 38.35
CA LYS A 461 -0.98 11.47 38.75
C LYS A 461 -2.11 10.51 38.40
N ILE A 462 -1.75 9.42 37.74
CA ILE A 462 -2.66 8.34 37.42
C ILE A 462 -3.10 7.63 38.70
N ILE A 463 -4.40 7.41 38.83
CA ILE A 463 -4.99 6.67 39.94
C ILE A 463 -5.49 5.33 39.40
N SER A 464 -4.88 4.24 39.87
CA SER A 464 -5.21 2.88 39.48
C SER A 464 -5.62 2.07 40.71
N PRO A 465 -6.84 1.54 40.78
CA PRO A 465 -7.22 0.59 41.83
C PRO A 465 -6.41 -0.70 41.78
N THR A 466 -6.01 -1.17 40.58
CA THR A 466 -5.12 -2.33 40.42
C THR A 466 -3.73 -2.04 40.97
N PHE A 467 -3.24 -0.80 40.83
CA PHE A 467 -1.94 -0.36 41.35
C PHE A 467 -2.03 0.91 42.21
N PRO A 468 -2.49 0.82 43.48
CA PRO A 468 -2.78 2.00 44.30
C PRO A 468 -1.58 2.90 44.60
N GLU A 469 -0.36 2.34 44.52
CA GLU A 469 0.90 3.05 44.78
C GLU A 469 1.63 3.47 43.49
N LEU A 470 0.97 3.35 42.32
CA LEU A 470 1.55 3.70 41.04
C LEU A 470 1.94 5.19 41.01
N ASN A 471 3.24 5.47 41.01
CA ASN A 471 3.76 6.82 40.89
C ASN A 471 4.09 7.16 39.43
N LEU A 472 3.04 7.38 38.64
CA LEU A 472 3.13 7.70 37.22
C LEU A 472 2.19 8.87 36.88
N THR A 473 2.65 9.79 36.06
CA THR A 473 1.84 10.93 35.57
C THR A 473 1.47 10.73 34.10
N ALA A 474 0.38 11.38 33.66
CA ALA A 474 -0.03 11.33 32.26
C ALA A 474 1.07 11.87 31.32
N GLN A 475 1.73 12.97 31.69
CA GLN A 475 2.82 13.56 30.93
C GLN A 475 3.99 12.61 30.72
N GLN A 476 4.35 11.81 31.73
CA GLN A 476 5.44 10.83 31.60
C GLN A 476 5.12 9.74 30.58
N ILE A 477 3.84 9.37 30.44
CA ILE A 477 3.39 8.43 29.41
C ILE A 477 3.45 9.11 28.05
N PHE A 478 2.87 10.31 27.90
CA PHE A 478 2.86 11.01 26.61
C PHE A 478 4.27 11.33 26.09
N GLN A 479 5.21 11.65 26.98
CA GLN A 479 6.60 11.94 26.61
C GLN A 479 7.39 10.71 26.18
N ALA A 480 6.92 9.49 26.48
CA ALA A 480 7.62 8.28 26.08
C ALA A 480 7.74 8.14 24.56
N GLY A 481 6.80 8.69 23.79
CA GLY A 481 6.85 8.69 22.33
C GLY A 481 7.79 9.72 21.70
N ASN A 482 8.37 10.65 22.48
CA ASN A 482 9.24 11.72 21.97
C ASN A 482 10.73 11.38 22.14
N ILE A 483 11.18 10.23 21.60
CA ILE A 483 12.58 9.76 21.70
C ILE A 483 13.50 10.47 20.70
#